data_AF-A0A9Q9BCX2-F1
#
_entry.id   AF-A0A9Q9BCX2-F1
#
_cell.length_a   1.000
_cell.length_b   1.000
_cell.length_c   1.000
_cell.angle_alpha   90.00
_cell.angle_beta   90.00
_cell.angle_gamma   90.00
#
_symmetry.space_group_name_H-M   'P 1'
#
loop_
_entity.id
_entity.type
_entity.pdbx_description
1 polymer ?
#
loop_
_entity_poly.entity_id
_entity_poly.type
_entity_poly.pdbx_seq_one_letter_code
_entity_poly.pdbx_strand_id
1 'polypeptide(L)'
;MDKTNIGKIKTTKEGGLFEVYENGNLKKASIQTQIFDTPLGLIPSGNITLYESGKFESIFMADDKIELPEQYFMYTEVNEDGFGQSERVIPECTSINFYENGIIKLAEIYYSRSFSIWNINANKTYALIEPWFYENGKPLGGRIKYHLNTPYYIIFSQDGEFWGRAVIDEVTGILRKATQDELQKLNLETETYY
;
A
#
# COMPACT_ATOMS: atom_id res chain seq x y z
N MET A 1 -4.05 -0.04 -23.85
CA MET A 1 -4.85 1.10 -24.31
C MET A 1 -4.98 2.00 -23.09
N ASP A 2 -4.25 3.12 -23.05
CA ASP A 2 -4.25 4.00 -21.89
C ASP A 2 -5.60 4.71 -21.80
N LYS A 3 -6.40 4.38 -20.77
CA LYS A 3 -7.69 5.02 -20.52
C LYS A 3 -7.42 6.38 -19.88
N THR A 4 -7.65 7.45 -20.63
CA THR A 4 -7.45 8.84 -20.20
C THR A 4 -8.71 9.46 -19.57
N ASN A 5 -9.77 8.68 -19.36
CA ASN A 5 -11.06 9.19 -18.91
C ASN A 5 -11.67 8.25 -17.86
N ILE A 6 -11.91 8.79 -16.65
CA ILE A 6 -12.53 8.10 -15.51
C ILE A 6 -14.05 7.87 -15.67
N GLY A 7 -14.61 8.28 -16.80
CA GLY A 7 -16.03 8.24 -17.08
C GLY A 7 -16.79 9.43 -16.49
N LYS A 8 -18.12 9.34 -16.53
CA LYS A 8 -19.01 10.32 -15.92
C LYS A 8 -19.14 10.02 -14.43
N ILE A 9 -18.89 11.02 -13.59
CA ILE A 9 -19.18 10.91 -12.17
C ILE A 9 -20.61 11.37 -11.90
N LYS A 10 -21.34 10.58 -11.10
CA LYS A 10 -22.71 10.90 -10.69
C LYS A 10 -22.71 11.26 -9.20
N THR A 11 -23.40 12.34 -8.86
CA THR A 11 -23.67 12.71 -7.47
C THR A 11 -25.15 12.61 -7.14
N THR A 12 -25.44 12.41 -5.86
CA THR A 12 -26.80 12.49 -5.33
C THR A 12 -27.15 13.92 -4.94
N LYS A 13 -28.44 14.13 -4.61
CA LYS A 13 -28.95 15.37 -4.04
C LYS A 13 -28.30 15.78 -2.71
N GLU A 14 -27.72 14.83 -1.99
CA GLU A 14 -27.09 15.05 -0.68
C GLU A 14 -25.65 15.62 -0.80
N GLY A 15 -25.16 15.76 -2.03
CA GLY A 15 -23.86 16.36 -2.33
C GLY A 15 -22.73 15.35 -2.45
N GLY A 16 -21.55 15.88 -2.75
CA GLY A 16 -20.28 15.17 -2.85
C GLY A 16 -19.16 16.20 -2.89
N LEU A 17 -17.97 15.83 -2.42
CA LEU A 17 -16.79 16.69 -2.49
C LEU A 17 -16.04 16.41 -3.78
N PHE A 18 -15.78 17.47 -4.54
CA PHE A 18 -14.86 17.44 -5.67
C PHE A 18 -13.76 18.45 -5.47
N GLU A 19 -12.54 18.01 -5.73
CA GLU A 19 -11.39 18.88 -5.88
C GLU A 19 -10.86 18.71 -7.29
N VAL A 20 -10.47 19.81 -7.93
CA VAL A 20 -9.89 19.83 -9.28
C VAL A 20 -8.51 20.48 -9.22
N TYR A 21 -7.62 20.05 -10.10
CA TYR A 21 -6.36 20.73 -10.37
C TYR A 21 -6.61 22.03 -11.15
N GLU A 22 -5.59 22.90 -11.21
CA GLU A 22 -5.66 24.16 -11.98
C GLU A 22 -5.95 23.93 -13.47
N ASN A 23 -5.49 22.80 -14.01
CA ASN A 23 -5.74 22.39 -15.39
C ASN A 23 -7.18 21.89 -15.64
N GLY A 24 -8.03 21.81 -14.60
CA GLY A 24 -9.41 21.37 -14.66
C GLY A 24 -9.62 19.86 -14.53
N ASN A 25 -8.55 19.05 -14.45
CA ASN A 25 -8.67 17.62 -14.20
C ASN A 25 -9.12 17.38 -12.76
N LEU A 26 -9.89 16.30 -12.59
CA LEU A 26 -10.33 15.89 -11.26
C LEU A 26 -9.11 15.44 -10.43
N LYS A 27 -9.02 15.95 -9.21
CA LYS A 27 -8.03 15.55 -8.20
C LYS A 27 -8.61 14.53 -7.23
N LYS A 28 -9.83 14.77 -6.76
CA LYS A 28 -10.46 13.94 -5.73
C LYS A 28 -11.97 13.95 -5.88
N ALA A 29 -12.59 12.80 -5.68
CA ALA A 29 -14.03 12.71 -5.51
C ALA A 29 -14.37 11.92 -4.24
N SER A 30 -15.25 12.49 -3.41
CA SER A 30 -15.94 11.80 -2.32
C SER A 30 -17.44 11.90 -2.56
N ILE A 31 -18.03 10.80 -3.00
CA ILE A 31 -19.37 10.70 -3.58
C ILE A 31 -20.07 9.43 -3.10
N GLN A 32 -21.35 9.27 -3.42
CA GLN A 32 -21.99 7.96 -3.28
C GLN A 32 -21.31 6.95 -4.21
N THR A 33 -21.24 5.70 -3.77
CA THR A 33 -20.62 4.59 -4.50
C THR A 33 -21.04 4.54 -5.96
N GLN A 34 -20.06 4.51 -6.85
CA GLN A 34 -20.21 4.20 -8.26
C GLN A 34 -19.11 3.24 -8.71
N ILE A 35 -19.29 2.64 -9.89
CA ILE A 35 -18.31 1.71 -10.45
C ILE A 35 -17.26 2.49 -11.25
N PHE A 36 -15.99 2.28 -10.93
CA PHE A 36 -14.84 2.83 -11.61
C PHE A 36 -14.08 1.76 -12.38
N ASP A 37 -13.56 2.12 -13.54
CA ASP A 37 -12.72 1.27 -14.38
C ASP A 37 -11.25 1.51 -14.01
N THR A 38 -10.73 0.66 -13.13
CA THR A 38 -9.40 0.79 -12.51
C THR A 38 -8.38 -0.15 -13.17
N PRO A 39 -7.08 -0.03 -12.87
CA PRO A 39 -6.07 -1.01 -13.28
C PRO A 39 -6.38 -2.45 -12.82
N LEU A 40 -7.21 -2.62 -11.80
CA LEU A 40 -7.63 -3.91 -11.25
C LEU A 40 -9.02 -4.34 -11.74
N GLY A 41 -9.58 -3.64 -12.73
CA GLY A 41 -10.91 -3.87 -13.27
C GLY A 41 -11.97 -2.96 -12.66
N LEU A 42 -13.22 -3.40 -12.73
CA LEU A 42 -14.38 -2.62 -12.30
C LEU A 42 -14.51 -2.66 -10.77
N ILE A 43 -14.25 -1.54 -10.10
CA ILE A 43 -14.30 -1.43 -8.64
C ILE A 43 -15.40 -0.45 -8.23
N PRO A 44 -16.37 -0.86 -7.39
CA PRO A 44 -17.29 0.06 -6.73
C PRO A 44 -16.53 0.89 -5.67
N SER A 45 -16.64 2.21 -5.75
CA SER A 45 -16.07 3.10 -4.74
C SER A 45 -16.83 4.42 -4.68
N GLY A 46 -16.82 5.04 -3.50
CA GLY A 46 -17.25 6.42 -3.30
C GLY A 46 -16.09 7.39 -3.10
N ASN A 47 -14.84 6.92 -2.99
CA ASN A 47 -13.70 7.74 -2.59
C ASN A 47 -12.48 7.41 -3.47
N ILE A 48 -12.13 8.35 -4.33
CA ILE A 48 -10.98 8.24 -5.23
C ILE A 48 -10.11 9.49 -5.16
N THR A 49 -8.82 9.29 -5.40
CA THR A 49 -7.85 10.37 -5.68
C THR A 49 -7.16 10.05 -6.99
N LEU A 50 -6.84 11.08 -7.77
CA LEU A 50 -6.24 10.97 -9.08
C LEU A 50 -5.00 11.85 -9.15
N TYR A 51 -4.00 11.38 -9.89
CA TYR A 51 -2.91 12.22 -10.36
C TYR A 51 -3.42 13.30 -11.30
N GLU A 52 -2.62 14.33 -11.50
CA GLU A 52 -2.95 15.44 -12.41
C GLU A 52 -3.16 14.97 -13.86
N SER A 53 -2.59 13.84 -14.27
CA SER A 53 -2.86 13.20 -15.56
C SER A 53 -4.25 12.56 -15.69
N GLY A 54 -5.03 12.52 -14.60
CA GLY A 54 -6.34 11.87 -14.52
C GLY A 54 -6.29 10.37 -14.24
N LYS A 55 -5.10 9.80 -14.02
CA LYS A 55 -4.92 8.40 -13.62
C LYS A 55 -5.15 8.20 -12.13
N PHE A 56 -5.53 7.00 -11.72
CA PHE A 56 -5.75 6.70 -10.30
C PHE A 56 -4.47 6.89 -9.49
N GLU A 57 -4.58 7.66 -8.42
CA GLU A 57 -3.62 7.70 -7.32
C GLU A 57 -4.07 6.76 -6.22
N SER A 58 -5.35 6.81 -5.84
CA SER A 58 -5.91 5.92 -4.82
C SER A 58 -7.40 5.64 -5.01
N ILE A 59 -7.82 4.47 -4.51
CA ILE A 59 -9.22 4.07 -4.41
C ILE A 59 -9.47 3.45 -3.05
N PHE A 60 -10.53 3.90 -2.38
CA PHE A 60 -10.98 3.36 -1.10
C PHE A 60 -12.32 2.64 -1.29
N MET A 61 -12.37 1.39 -0.87
CA MET A 61 -13.50 0.48 -0.96
C MET A 61 -14.04 0.30 0.46
N ALA A 62 -15.14 0.99 0.77
CA ALA A 62 -15.63 1.09 2.14
C ALA A 62 -16.09 -0.27 2.70
N ASP A 63 -17.11 -0.85 2.07
CA ASP A 63 -17.66 -2.16 2.44
C ASP A 63 -17.23 -3.28 1.48
N ASP A 64 -16.83 -2.90 0.28
CA ASP A 64 -16.29 -3.80 -0.72
C ASP A 64 -14.81 -4.06 -0.46
N LYS A 65 -14.35 -5.27 -0.79
CA LYS A 65 -12.95 -5.66 -0.65
C LYS A 65 -12.51 -6.37 -1.90
N ILE A 66 -11.24 -6.22 -2.23
CA ILE A 66 -10.64 -6.87 -3.39
C ILE A 66 -9.42 -7.68 -2.98
N GLU A 67 -9.32 -8.89 -3.50
CA GLU A 67 -8.08 -9.67 -3.46
C GLU A 67 -7.17 -9.18 -4.58
N LEU A 68 -5.89 -8.99 -4.29
CA LEU A 68 -4.96 -8.55 -5.34
C LEU A 68 -4.65 -9.72 -6.29
N PRO A 69 -4.33 -9.44 -7.57
CA PRO A 69 -3.88 -10.46 -8.51
C PRO A 69 -2.66 -11.25 -7.98
N GLU A 70 -2.51 -12.51 -8.40
CA GLU A 70 -1.47 -13.43 -7.88
C GLU A 70 -0.03 -12.88 -7.95
N GLN A 71 0.26 -12.01 -8.92
CA GLN A 71 1.55 -11.34 -9.05
C GLN A 71 1.88 -10.40 -7.87
N TYR A 72 0.89 -10.00 -7.08
CA TYR A 72 1.03 -9.16 -5.90
C TYR A 72 1.00 -10.03 -4.65
N PHE A 73 2.20 -10.36 -4.17
CA PHE A 73 2.43 -11.16 -2.98
C PHE A 73 3.34 -10.44 -1.99
N MET A 74 3.53 -11.02 -0.82
CA MET A 74 4.58 -10.63 0.12
C MET A 74 5.27 -11.87 0.69
N TYR A 75 6.53 -11.70 1.07
CA TYR A 75 7.25 -12.72 1.81
C TYR A 75 6.66 -12.90 3.21
N THR A 76 6.44 -14.14 3.62
CA THR A 76 5.95 -14.53 4.96
C THR A 76 7.03 -15.12 5.85
N GLU A 77 8.25 -15.28 5.33
CA GLU A 77 9.38 -15.86 6.05
C GLU A 77 10.69 -15.24 5.58
N VAL A 78 11.56 -14.85 6.51
CA VAL A 78 12.93 -14.38 6.27
C VAL A 78 13.90 -15.41 6.86
N ASN A 79 14.79 -15.95 6.02
CA ASN A 79 15.73 -17.01 6.38
C ASN A 79 17.06 -16.48 6.96
N GLU A 80 17.99 -17.41 7.21
CA GLU A 80 19.34 -17.13 7.73
C GLU A 80 20.12 -16.13 6.89
N ASP A 81 20.01 -16.21 5.56
CA ASP A 81 20.65 -15.30 4.61
C ASP A 81 19.93 -13.95 4.49
N GLY A 82 18.80 -13.77 5.19
CA GLY A 82 17.99 -12.57 5.13
C GLY A 82 17.03 -12.54 3.93
N PHE A 83 16.78 -13.62 3.21
CA PHE A 83 15.86 -13.60 2.06
C PHE A 83 14.44 -14.04 2.42
N GLY A 84 13.47 -13.44 1.74
CA GLY A 84 12.10 -13.93 1.67
C GLY A 84 12.03 -15.34 1.05
N GLN A 85 11.64 -16.37 1.81
CA GLN A 85 11.60 -17.76 1.31
C GLN A 85 10.19 -18.28 1.01
N SER A 86 9.22 -17.83 1.80
CA SER A 86 7.82 -18.22 1.67
C SER A 86 7.02 -17.00 1.22
N GLU A 87 6.02 -17.19 0.36
CA GLU A 87 5.23 -16.11 -0.24
C GLU A 87 3.74 -16.30 0.02
N ARG A 88 3.02 -15.18 0.09
CA ARG A 88 1.57 -15.16 0.16
C ARG A 88 0.99 -14.04 -0.68
N VAL A 89 0.02 -14.38 -1.53
CA VAL A 89 -0.79 -13.41 -2.27
C VAL A 89 -1.49 -12.46 -1.30
N ILE A 90 -1.50 -11.17 -1.62
CA ILE A 90 -2.14 -10.17 -0.76
C ILE A 90 -3.66 -10.41 -0.72
N PRO A 91 -4.25 -10.57 0.48
CA PRO A 91 -5.66 -10.89 0.63
C PRO A 91 -6.54 -9.65 0.44
N GLU A 92 -7.80 -9.73 0.86
CA GLU A 92 -8.77 -8.63 0.81
C GLU A 92 -8.22 -7.29 1.31
N CYS A 93 -8.27 -6.27 0.46
CA CYS A 93 -7.86 -4.89 0.73
C CYS A 93 -9.05 -3.93 0.75
N THR A 94 -8.96 -2.88 1.58
CA THR A 94 -9.94 -1.78 1.69
C THR A 94 -9.47 -0.49 1.02
N SER A 95 -8.16 -0.37 0.77
CA SER A 95 -7.59 0.79 0.08
C SER A 95 -6.44 0.34 -0.80
N ILE A 96 -6.32 0.93 -1.98
CA ILE A 96 -5.22 0.67 -2.90
C ILE A 96 -4.72 2.01 -3.42
N ASN A 97 -3.40 2.19 -3.42
CA ASN A 97 -2.74 3.31 -4.07
C ASN A 97 -1.93 2.78 -5.24
N PHE A 98 -1.86 3.57 -6.30
CA PHE A 98 -1.18 3.23 -7.53
C PHE A 98 -0.02 4.17 -7.77
N TYR A 99 0.98 3.69 -8.48
CA TYR A 99 1.84 4.55 -9.27
C TYR A 99 1.06 5.11 -10.46
N GLU A 100 1.52 6.22 -11.01
CA GLU A 100 0.89 6.84 -12.18
C GLU A 100 0.96 5.94 -13.44
N ASN A 101 1.79 4.90 -13.45
CA ASN A 101 1.78 3.88 -14.51
C ASN A 101 0.67 2.82 -14.33
N GLY A 102 -0.10 2.87 -13.24
CA GLY A 102 -1.20 1.94 -12.92
C GLY A 102 -0.79 0.71 -12.10
N ILE A 103 0.50 0.52 -11.82
CA ILE A 103 0.98 -0.54 -10.93
C ILE A 103 0.62 -0.19 -9.48
N ILE A 104 0.27 -1.20 -8.68
CA ILE A 104 -0.03 -0.97 -7.25
C ILE A 104 1.24 -0.51 -6.55
N LYS A 105 1.15 0.61 -5.83
CA LYS A 105 2.20 1.15 -4.97
C LYS A 105 2.10 0.60 -3.55
N LEU A 106 0.89 0.62 -2.99
CA LEU A 106 0.59 0.05 -1.69
C LEU A 106 -0.89 -0.37 -1.60
N ALA A 107 -1.18 -1.30 -0.71
CA ALA A 107 -2.56 -1.68 -0.40
C ALA A 107 -2.76 -1.79 1.11
N GLU A 108 -3.93 -1.40 1.60
CA GLU A 108 -4.31 -1.57 2.99
C GLU A 108 -5.15 -2.84 3.13
N ILE A 109 -4.64 -3.82 3.90
CA ILE A 109 -5.30 -5.10 4.12
C ILE A 109 -6.46 -4.91 5.09
N TYR A 110 -7.61 -5.48 4.79
CA TYR A 110 -8.72 -5.54 5.73
C TYR A 110 -8.25 -6.24 7.01
N TYR A 111 -8.38 -5.55 8.15
CA TYR A 111 -7.70 -5.90 9.39
C TYR A 111 -7.78 -7.40 9.78
N SER A 112 -8.93 -8.06 9.59
CA SER A 112 -9.12 -9.48 9.93
C SER A 112 -8.42 -10.46 8.97
N ARG A 113 -7.77 -9.96 7.91
CA ARG A 113 -7.03 -10.72 6.90
C ARG A 113 -5.53 -10.44 6.94
N SER A 114 -5.07 -9.60 7.88
CA SER A 114 -3.64 -9.42 8.12
C SER A 114 -2.95 -10.77 8.36
N PHE A 115 -1.68 -10.87 7.98
CA PHE A 115 -0.90 -12.09 8.09
C PHE A 115 0.49 -11.81 8.62
N SER A 116 1.15 -12.87 9.06
CA SER A 116 2.43 -12.80 9.73
C SER A 116 3.60 -13.03 8.78
N ILE A 117 4.67 -12.27 9.00
CA ILE A 117 6.01 -12.50 8.44
C ILE A 117 6.90 -12.96 9.57
N TRP A 118 7.44 -14.17 9.47
CA TRP A 118 8.35 -14.73 10.45
C TRP A 118 9.80 -14.43 10.06
N ASN A 119 10.54 -13.76 10.95
CA ASN A 119 11.96 -13.54 10.79
C ASN A 119 12.70 -14.50 11.72
N ILE A 120 13.35 -15.51 11.11
CA ILE A 120 14.06 -16.58 11.81
C ILE A 120 15.27 -16.01 12.55
N ASN A 121 16.03 -15.11 11.90
CA ASN A 121 17.23 -14.48 12.45
C ASN A 121 16.96 -13.70 13.74
N ALA A 122 15.86 -12.97 13.78
CA ALA A 122 15.47 -12.20 14.95
C ALA A 122 14.59 -13.01 15.92
N ASN A 123 14.15 -14.21 15.53
CA ASN A 123 13.08 -14.96 16.18
C ASN A 123 11.85 -14.09 16.48
N LYS A 124 11.38 -13.34 15.47
CA LYS A 124 10.28 -12.37 15.59
C LYS A 124 9.22 -12.61 14.54
N THR A 125 7.98 -12.24 14.88
CA THR A 125 6.84 -12.30 13.95
C THR A 125 6.24 -10.91 13.78
N TYR A 126 6.03 -10.51 12.53
CA TYR A 126 5.49 -9.21 12.15
C TYR A 126 4.10 -9.38 11.54
N ALA A 127 3.07 -8.76 12.10
CA ALA A 127 1.76 -8.74 11.46
C ALA A 127 1.71 -7.65 10.37
N LEU A 128 1.70 -8.03 9.10
CA LEU A 128 1.61 -7.12 7.96
C LEU A 128 0.17 -6.60 7.78
N ILE A 129 0.01 -5.29 7.69
CA ILE A 129 -1.28 -4.63 7.47
C ILE A 129 -1.33 -3.77 6.22
N GLU A 130 -0.17 -3.37 5.69
CA GLU A 130 -0.09 -2.51 4.51
C GLU A 130 1.13 -2.91 3.68
N PRO A 131 1.01 -3.84 2.72
CA PRO A 131 2.05 -4.16 1.76
C PRO A 131 2.32 -3.00 0.80
N TRP A 132 3.58 -2.86 0.43
CA TRP A 132 4.10 -1.93 -0.56
C TRP A 132 4.85 -2.68 -1.65
N PHE A 133 4.90 -2.11 -2.84
CA PHE A 133 5.49 -2.72 -4.03
C PHE A 133 6.36 -1.73 -4.78
N TYR A 134 7.33 -2.28 -5.52
CA TYR A 134 8.07 -1.54 -6.53
C TYR A 134 7.20 -1.29 -7.77
N GLU A 135 7.61 -0.36 -8.64
CA GLU A 135 6.95 -0.10 -9.92
C GLU A 135 6.95 -1.31 -10.88
N ASN A 136 7.76 -2.33 -10.64
CA ASN A 136 7.73 -3.59 -11.38
C ASN A 136 6.77 -4.63 -10.75
N GLY A 137 6.01 -4.26 -9.70
CA GLY A 137 5.06 -5.12 -9.00
C GLY A 137 5.69 -6.04 -7.95
N LYS A 138 7.02 -6.09 -7.83
CA LYS A 138 7.69 -6.93 -6.82
C LYS A 138 7.46 -6.39 -5.39
N PRO A 139 7.50 -7.26 -4.36
CA PRO A 139 7.35 -6.83 -2.98
C PRO A 139 8.47 -5.86 -2.57
N LEU A 140 8.08 -4.69 -2.05
CA LEU A 140 9.01 -3.71 -1.47
C LEU A 140 9.07 -3.85 0.04
N GLY A 141 7.96 -4.14 0.71
CA GLY A 141 7.89 -4.20 2.16
C GLY A 141 6.51 -3.84 2.67
N GLY A 142 6.44 -3.24 3.85
CA GLY A 142 5.16 -2.75 4.33
C GLY A 142 5.10 -2.33 5.78
N ARG A 143 3.94 -1.77 6.15
CA ARG A 143 3.62 -1.44 7.54
C ARG A 143 3.28 -2.69 8.30
N ILE A 144 3.99 -2.87 9.40
CA ILE A 144 3.69 -3.87 10.40
C ILE A 144 2.81 -3.22 11.46
N LYS A 145 1.80 -3.96 11.90
CA LYS A 145 1.04 -3.62 13.08
C LYS A 145 1.96 -3.71 14.29
N TYR A 146 2.47 -2.57 14.69
CA TYR A 146 3.19 -2.34 15.93
C TYR A 146 2.34 -1.38 16.80
N HIS A 147 2.67 -1.23 18.08
CA HIS A 147 1.93 -0.42 19.07
C HIS A 147 1.18 0.77 18.46
N LEU A 148 -0.07 0.99 18.91
CA LEU A 148 -1.13 1.82 18.28
C LEU A 148 -0.70 3.18 17.68
N ASN A 149 0.42 3.76 18.10
CA ASN A 149 0.84 5.11 17.74
C ASN A 149 2.21 5.22 17.04
N THR A 150 2.99 4.14 16.89
CA THR A 150 4.30 4.20 16.22
C THR A 150 4.29 3.35 14.94
N PRO A 151 4.34 3.98 13.76
CA PRO A 151 4.36 3.23 12.52
C PRO A 151 5.69 2.48 12.39
N TYR A 152 5.61 1.16 12.24
CA TYR A 152 6.76 0.27 12.09
C TYR A 152 6.75 -0.30 10.68
N TYR A 153 7.80 -0.06 9.91
CA TYR A 153 7.91 -0.55 8.53
C TYR A 153 9.11 -1.46 8.36
N ILE A 154 8.96 -2.41 7.44
CA ILE A 154 10.04 -3.24 6.93
C ILE A 154 10.23 -3.05 5.43
N ILE A 155 11.41 -3.35 4.91
CA ILE A 155 11.74 -3.26 3.50
C ILE A 155 12.62 -4.43 3.03
N PHE A 156 12.39 -4.83 1.78
CA PHE A 156 13.15 -5.80 1.01
C PHE A 156 13.78 -5.12 -0.21
N SER A 157 14.84 -5.71 -0.74
CA SER A 157 15.37 -5.40 -2.07
C SER A 157 14.46 -5.97 -3.16
N GLN A 158 14.68 -5.56 -4.41
CA GLN A 158 13.98 -6.14 -5.58
C GLN A 158 14.29 -7.63 -5.80
N ASP A 159 15.35 -8.15 -5.19
CA ASP A 159 15.75 -9.56 -5.26
C ASP A 159 15.24 -10.35 -4.04
N GLY A 160 14.46 -9.72 -3.16
CA GLY A 160 13.86 -10.36 -1.98
C GLY A 160 14.75 -10.39 -0.74
N GLU A 161 15.91 -9.72 -0.76
CA GLU A 161 16.78 -9.57 0.41
C GLU A 161 16.12 -8.62 1.43
N PHE A 162 15.98 -9.05 2.67
CA PHE A 162 15.47 -8.26 3.78
C PHE A 162 16.52 -7.23 4.22
N TRP A 163 16.22 -5.96 4.00
CA TRP A 163 17.10 -4.85 4.38
C TRP A 163 16.81 -4.30 5.79
N GLY A 164 15.77 -4.81 6.45
CA GLY A 164 15.43 -4.45 7.81
C GLY A 164 14.35 -3.37 7.89
N ARG A 165 14.56 -2.44 8.83
CA ARG A 165 13.60 -1.39 9.15
C ARG A 165 13.59 -0.29 8.10
N ALA A 166 12.42 0.29 7.91
CA ALA A 166 12.17 1.27 6.87
C ALA A 166 11.47 2.52 7.41
N VAL A 167 11.54 3.58 6.63
CA VAL A 167 10.76 4.81 6.78
C VAL A 167 10.14 5.17 5.42
N ILE A 168 9.10 5.99 5.45
CA ILE A 168 8.57 6.61 4.24
C ILE A 168 9.43 7.81 3.91
N ASP A 169 9.98 7.83 2.71
CA ASP A 169 10.69 8.99 2.18
C ASP A 169 9.71 10.15 1.98
N GLU A 170 9.98 11.30 2.61
CA GLU A 170 9.04 12.45 2.61
C GLU A 170 8.84 13.07 1.22
N VAL A 171 9.80 12.87 0.29
CA VAL A 171 9.77 13.48 -1.05
C VAL A 171 8.98 12.60 -2.01
N THR A 172 9.30 11.31 -2.03
CA THR A 172 8.72 10.34 -2.97
C THR A 172 7.46 9.66 -2.40
N GLY A 173 7.29 9.70 -1.09
CA GLY A 173 6.29 8.93 -0.37
C GLY A 173 6.46 7.43 -0.60
N ILE A 174 7.69 6.93 -0.79
CA ILE A 174 8.02 5.51 -1.01
C ILE A 174 8.81 4.99 0.20
N LEU A 175 8.63 3.71 0.55
CA LEU A 175 9.47 3.07 1.57
C LEU A 175 10.94 3.04 1.15
N ARG A 176 11.81 3.41 2.08
CA ARG A 176 13.26 3.24 1.96
C ARG A 176 13.85 2.72 3.24
N LYS A 177 15.07 2.18 3.16
CA LYS A 177 15.84 1.80 4.33
C LYS A 177 16.02 3.00 5.27
N ALA A 178 15.76 2.78 6.55
CA ALA A 178 15.98 3.78 7.58
C ALA A 178 17.49 3.98 7.81
N THR A 179 17.91 5.22 8.04
CA THR A 179 19.26 5.51 8.55
C THR A 179 19.33 5.18 10.05
N GLN A 180 20.54 5.05 10.58
CA GLN A 180 20.74 4.80 12.01
C GLN A 180 20.09 5.92 12.86
N ASP A 181 20.30 7.18 12.49
CA ASP A 181 19.74 8.34 13.19
C ASP A 181 18.19 8.32 13.22
N GLU A 182 17.55 7.90 12.11
CA GLU A 182 16.09 7.76 12.04
C GLU A 182 15.58 6.65 12.96
N LEU A 183 16.28 5.53 13.01
CA LEU A 183 15.95 4.44 13.92
C LEU A 183 16.05 4.90 15.37
N GLN A 184 17.10 5.64 15.71
CA GLN A 184 17.32 6.20 17.04
C GLN A 184 16.18 7.14 17.44
N LYS A 185 15.81 8.07 16.56
CA LYS A 185 14.74 9.06 16.79
C LYS A 185 13.37 8.42 17.00
N LEU A 186 13.11 7.31 16.32
CA LEU A 186 11.83 6.59 16.39
C LEU A 186 11.82 5.51 17.49
N ASN A 187 12.88 5.40 18.31
CA ASN A 187 13.09 4.32 19.27
C ASN A 187 13.01 2.91 18.64
N LEU A 188 13.52 2.82 17.40
CA LEU A 188 13.55 1.61 16.59
C LEU A 188 14.93 0.92 16.60
N GLU A 189 15.88 1.25 17.48
CA GLU A 189 17.19 0.59 17.48
C GLU A 189 17.28 -0.65 18.36
N THR A 190 16.65 -0.63 19.53
CA THR A 190 17.11 -1.45 20.67
C THR A 190 16.05 -2.32 21.33
N GLU A 191 14.84 -2.46 20.77
CA GLU A 191 13.81 -3.27 21.43
C GLU A 191 14.09 -4.78 21.30
N THR A 192 14.89 -5.29 22.24
CA THR A 192 14.81 -6.62 22.85
C THR A 192 13.48 -6.70 23.59
N TYR A 193 12.59 -7.61 23.17
CA TYR A 193 11.36 -7.89 23.91
C TYR A 193 11.62 -9.07 24.84
N TYR A 194 11.32 -8.87 26.13
CA TYR A 194 11.16 -9.95 27.11
C TYR A 194 9.88 -10.74 26.83
#